data_AF-A0A2A4Y0L9-F1
#
_entry.id   AF-A0A2A4Y0L9-F1
#
_cell.length_a   1.000
_cell.length_b   1.000
_cell.length_c   1.000
_cell.angle_alpha   90.00
_cell.angle_beta   90.00
_cell.angle_gamma   90.00
#
_symmetry.space_group_name_H-M   'P 1'
#
loop_
_entity.id
_entity.type
_entity.pdbx_description
1 polymer ?
#
loop_
_entity_poly.entity_id
_entity_poly.type
_entity_poly.pdbx_seq_one_letter_code
_entity_poly.pdbx_strand_id
1 'polypeptide(L)'
;MNNYCDKFKLINKCKKSFLLVMLLYVFVYVTGCVGHYKNIPDVDRSPLNNNISKNVKVGIKKLPIVVSSGKKAIEDAFNESKLFDNLEVYFEDDIPKEGIFIHVETKYKAPDLPAIVFGYVSVSTATILPAWSNNDGFDIYYRIYINGNLEKTFRYEKRRFAASWIFLLPFVWVNLFTTGEYDAFYTSTYDFLKSAQPILLKYL
;
A
#
# COMPACT_ATOMS: atom_id res chain seq x y z
N MET A 1 -15.02 47.04 -38.13
CA MET A 1 -15.59 45.79 -37.54
C MET A 1 -14.62 44.61 -37.43
N ASN A 2 -13.41 44.65 -38.02
CA ASN A 2 -12.48 43.50 -37.98
C ASN A 2 -11.75 43.25 -36.64
N ASN A 3 -11.50 44.29 -35.83
CA ASN A 3 -10.67 44.15 -34.61
C ASN A 3 -11.31 43.34 -33.46
N TYR A 4 -12.64 43.20 -33.42
CA TYR A 4 -13.33 42.47 -32.35
C TYR A 4 -13.31 40.95 -32.56
N CYS A 5 -13.46 40.48 -33.80
CA CYS A 5 -13.43 39.05 -34.14
C CYS A 5 -12.05 38.43 -33.89
N ASP A 6 -10.96 39.16 -34.18
CA ASP A 6 -9.60 38.67 -33.97
C ASP A 6 -9.22 38.60 -32.49
N LYS A 7 -9.62 39.59 -31.67
CA LYS A 7 -9.46 39.53 -30.21
C LYS A 7 -10.21 38.35 -29.61
N PHE A 8 -11.45 38.08 -30.04
CA PHE A 8 -12.24 36.97 -29.53
C PHE A 8 -11.63 35.59 -29.88
N LYS A 9 -11.11 35.43 -31.12
CA LYS A 9 -10.36 34.23 -31.52
C LYS A 9 -9.06 34.06 -30.72
N LEU A 10 -8.33 35.14 -30.47
CA LEU A 10 -7.09 35.12 -29.67
C LEU A 10 -7.35 34.70 -28.21
N ILE A 11 -8.40 35.26 -27.60
CA ILE A 11 -8.83 34.93 -26.23
C ILE A 11 -9.25 33.46 -26.13
N ASN A 12 -10.04 32.95 -27.09
CA ASN A 12 -10.44 31.54 -27.09
C ASN A 12 -9.26 30.59 -27.35
N LYS A 13 -8.28 30.99 -28.16
CA LYS A 13 -7.05 30.22 -28.38
C LYS A 13 -6.18 30.18 -27.12
N CYS A 14 -6.02 31.31 -26.41
CA CYS A 14 -5.35 31.40 -25.12
C CYS A 14 -6.03 30.55 -24.04
N LYS A 15 -7.38 30.61 -23.93
CA LYS A 15 -8.15 29.78 -22.98
C LYS A 15 -8.01 28.29 -23.25
N LYS A 16 -8.08 27.85 -24.51
CA LYS A 16 -7.85 26.45 -24.89
C LYS A 16 -6.41 26.00 -24.60
N SER A 17 -5.42 26.85 -24.87
CA SER A 17 -4.01 26.56 -24.57
C SER A 17 -3.76 26.46 -23.06
N PHE A 18 -4.37 27.34 -22.26
CA PHE A 18 -4.25 27.31 -20.81
C PHE A 18 -4.92 26.06 -20.22
N LEU A 19 -6.11 25.70 -20.69
CA LEU A 19 -6.80 24.46 -20.30
C LEU A 19 -5.96 23.23 -20.63
N LEU A 20 -5.35 23.19 -21.82
CA LEU A 20 -4.50 22.08 -22.23
C LEU A 20 -3.25 21.96 -21.36
N VAL A 21 -2.59 23.07 -21.03
CA VAL A 21 -1.44 23.09 -20.11
C VAL A 21 -1.85 22.64 -18.70
N MET A 22 -3.02 23.06 -18.21
CA MET A 22 -3.56 22.61 -16.92
C MET A 22 -3.86 21.11 -16.91
N LEU A 23 -4.48 20.58 -17.97
CA LEU A 23 -4.73 19.14 -18.10
C LEU A 23 -3.44 18.34 -18.18
N LEU A 24 -2.44 18.85 -18.89
CA LEU A 24 -1.13 18.22 -19.01
C LEU A 24 -0.36 18.27 -17.68
N TYR A 25 -0.46 19.37 -16.93
CA TYR A 25 0.07 19.49 -15.58
C TYR A 25 -0.57 18.49 -14.62
N VAL A 26 -1.90 18.35 -14.65
CA VAL A 26 -2.62 17.34 -13.86
C VAL A 26 -2.21 15.92 -14.27
N PHE A 27 -2.06 15.65 -15.56
CA PHE A 27 -1.62 14.35 -16.04
C PHE A 27 -0.21 14.00 -15.58
N VAL A 28 0.74 14.93 -15.70
CA VAL A 28 2.12 14.76 -15.21
C VAL A 28 2.14 14.55 -13.70
N TYR A 29 1.31 15.30 -12.97
CA TYR A 29 1.20 15.18 -11.51
C TYR A 29 0.67 13.81 -11.06
N VAL A 30 -0.30 13.24 -11.79
CA VAL A 30 -0.90 11.94 -11.47
C VAL A 30 -0.01 10.77 -11.91
N THR A 31 0.79 10.93 -12.97
CA THR A 31 1.50 9.82 -13.60
C THR A 31 3.00 9.80 -13.36
N GLY A 32 3.66 10.92 -13.09
CA GLY A 32 5.13 11.04 -13.01
C GLY A 32 5.80 10.45 -11.78
N CYS A 33 5.22 9.43 -11.16
CA CYS A 33 5.79 8.73 -10.01
C CYS A 33 6.19 7.31 -10.40
N VAL A 34 7.46 6.94 -10.20
CA VAL A 34 7.95 5.56 -10.33
C VAL A 34 8.27 5.06 -8.94
N GLY A 35 7.75 3.88 -8.58
CA GLY A 35 7.97 3.35 -7.25
C GLY A 35 7.74 1.85 -7.15
N HIS A 36 8.47 1.22 -6.24
CA HIS A 36 8.40 -0.21 -5.98
C HIS A 36 8.70 -0.48 -4.51
N TYR A 37 8.06 -1.49 -3.94
CA TYR A 37 8.43 -1.99 -2.62
C TYR A 37 9.71 -2.82 -2.69
N LYS A 38 10.55 -2.69 -1.66
CA LYS A 38 11.85 -3.36 -1.61
C LYS A 38 11.74 -4.72 -0.94
N ASN A 39 12.63 -5.63 -1.32
CA ASN A 39 12.81 -6.93 -0.67
C ASN A 39 11.50 -7.70 -0.53
N ILE A 40 10.68 -7.70 -1.59
CA ILE A 40 9.53 -8.58 -1.70
C ILE A 40 10.03 -9.84 -2.41
N PRO A 41 10.23 -10.95 -1.69
CA PRO A 41 10.56 -12.22 -2.33
C PRO A 41 9.38 -12.70 -3.19
N ASP A 42 9.65 -13.55 -4.17
CA ASP A 42 8.59 -14.31 -4.83
C ASP A 42 7.88 -15.16 -3.79
N VAL A 43 6.57 -14.93 -3.64
CA VAL A 43 5.74 -15.68 -2.69
C VAL A 43 5.36 -17.01 -3.31
N ASP A 44 5.75 -18.11 -2.67
CA ASP A 44 5.14 -19.41 -2.92
C ASP A 44 3.70 -19.38 -2.41
N ARG A 45 2.75 -19.24 -3.33
CA ARG A 45 1.30 -19.16 -3.05
C ARG A 45 0.66 -20.53 -2.83
N SER A 46 1.46 -21.58 -2.67
CA SER A 46 0.94 -22.91 -2.35
C SER A 46 0.08 -22.86 -1.09
N PRO A 47 -0.99 -23.64 -0.96
CA PRO A 47 -1.73 -23.72 0.29
C PRO A 47 -0.83 -24.17 1.45
N LEU A 48 -1.06 -23.65 2.65
CA LEU A 48 -0.37 -24.15 3.84
C LEU A 48 -0.96 -25.51 4.23
N ASN A 49 -0.09 -26.50 4.47
CA ASN A 49 -0.51 -27.85 4.91
C ASN A 49 -0.98 -27.81 6.38
N ASN A 50 -1.91 -28.69 6.79
CA ASN A 50 -2.50 -28.77 8.14
C ASN A 50 -3.49 -27.64 8.46
N ASN A 51 -4.74 -27.85 8.03
CA ASN A 51 -5.84 -26.94 8.31
C ASN A 51 -6.16 -26.85 9.80
N ILE A 52 -6.51 -25.65 10.22
CA ILE A 52 -6.92 -25.27 11.56
C ILE A 52 -8.45 -25.20 11.54
N SER A 53 -9.09 -26.24 12.09
CA SER A 53 -10.56 -26.36 12.06
C SER A 53 -11.28 -25.54 13.13
N LYS A 54 -10.55 -24.94 14.09
CA LYS A 54 -11.14 -24.01 15.07
C LYS A 54 -11.51 -22.69 14.40
N ASN A 55 -12.58 -22.06 14.91
CA ASN A 55 -12.96 -20.72 14.51
C ASN A 55 -11.84 -19.73 14.88
N VAL A 56 -11.26 -19.10 13.86
CA VAL A 56 -10.24 -18.07 14.04
C VAL A 56 -10.83 -16.73 13.62
N LYS A 57 -10.74 -15.78 14.55
CA LYS A 57 -11.21 -14.42 14.32
C LYS A 57 -10.04 -13.55 13.92
N VAL A 58 -10.16 -12.78 12.85
CA VAL A 58 -9.13 -11.86 12.38
C VAL A 58 -9.66 -10.44 12.46
N GLY A 59 -9.06 -9.62 13.32
CA GLY A 59 -9.36 -8.19 13.42
C GLY A 59 -8.38 -7.38 12.58
N ILE A 60 -8.86 -6.68 11.55
CA ILE A 60 -8.04 -5.75 10.77
C ILE A 60 -8.34 -4.33 11.23
N LYS A 61 -7.39 -3.72 11.94
CA LYS A 61 -7.50 -2.32 12.35
C LYS A 61 -7.62 -1.43 11.13
N LYS A 62 -8.41 -0.35 11.26
CA LYS A 62 -8.61 0.63 10.17
C LYS A 62 -7.26 1.07 9.60
N LEU A 63 -7.04 0.71 8.34
CA LEU A 63 -5.81 1.03 7.63
C LEU A 63 -5.71 2.55 7.38
N PRO A 64 -4.50 3.12 7.36
CA PRO A 64 -4.29 4.51 6.97
C PRO A 64 -4.93 4.81 5.61
N ILE A 65 -5.44 6.02 5.41
CA ILE A 65 -6.09 6.47 4.16
C ILE A 65 -5.17 6.28 2.92
N VAL A 66 -3.86 6.30 3.14
CA VAL A 66 -2.84 6.11 2.11
C VAL A 66 -2.73 4.67 1.60
N VAL A 67 -3.41 3.69 2.22
CA VAL A 67 -3.43 2.29 1.81
C VAL A 67 -4.70 2.03 0.99
N SER A 68 -4.55 1.68 -0.28
CA SER A 68 -5.69 1.44 -1.19
C SER A 68 -5.96 -0.05 -1.44
N SER A 69 -4.93 -0.87 -1.38
CA SER A 69 -4.94 -2.29 -1.76
C SER A 69 -4.57 -3.24 -0.63
N GLY A 70 -3.95 -2.72 0.44
CA GLY A 70 -3.48 -3.54 1.57
C GLY A 70 -4.55 -4.37 2.26
N LYS A 71 -5.79 -3.86 2.39
CA LYS A 71 -6.92 -4.63 2.96
C LYS A 71 -7.17 -5.89 2.15
N LYS A 72 -7.39 -5.71 0.85
CA LYS A 72 -7.69 -6.81 -0.07
C LYS A 72 -6.54 -7.82 -0.10
N ALA A 73 -5.30 -7.33 -0.11
CA ALA A 73 -4.11 -8.19 -0.07
C ALA A 73 -4.04 -9.07 1.19
N ILE A 74 -4.41 -8.53 2.36
CA ILE A 74 -4.49 -9.28 3.61
C ILE A 74 -5.60 -10.34 3.50
N GLU A 75 -6.81 -9.94 3.09
CA GLU A 75 -7.95 -10.85 2.93
C GLU A 75 -7.65 -12.00 1.95
N ASP A 76 -7.11 -11.67 0.78
CA ASP A 76 -6.70 -12.64 -0.24
C ASP A 76 -5.66 -13.61 0.31
N ALA A 77 -4.63 -13.12 1.03
CA ALA A 77 -3.61 -13.99 1.62
C ALA A 77 -4.17 -14.95 2.68
N PHE A 78 -5.06 -14.48 3.56
CA PHE A 78 -5.72 -15.36 4.53
C PHE A 78 -6.58 -16.42 3.84
N ASN A 79 -7.37 -16.03 2.85
CA ASN A 79 -8.25 -16.95 2.12
C ASN A 79 -7.47 -17.97 1.28
N GLU A 80 -6.46 -17.53 0.53
CA GLU A 80 -5.66 -18.37 -0.35
C GLU A 80 -4.75 -19.33 0.41
N SER A 81 -4.32 -18.95 1.63
CA SER A 81 -3.52 -19.84 2.48
C SER A 81 -4.22 -21.15 2.81
N LYS A 82 -5.57 -21.16 2.82
CA LYS A 82 -6.42 -22.26 3.27
C LYS A 82 -6.07 -22.80 4.67
N LEU A 83 -5.36 -22.01 5.48
CA LEU A 83 -4.91 -22.45 6.80
C LEU A 83 -6.08 -22.61 7.77
N PHE A 84 -7.16 -21.86 7.61
CA PHE A 84 -8.31 -21.86 8.51
C PHE A 84 -9.57 -22.33 7.79
N ASP A 85 -10.30 -23.27 8.38
CA ASP A 85 -11.57 -23.75 7.81
C ASP A 85 -12.70 -22.73 8.02
N ASN A 86 -12.68 -22.04 9.17
CA ASN A 86 -13.65 -21.03 9.56
C ASN A 86 -12.92 -19.74 9.95
N LEU A 87 -12.89 -18.80 9.01
CA LEU A 87 -12.27 -17.49 9.17
C LEU A 87 -13.35 -16.41 9.28
N GLU A 88 -13.39 -15.70 10.40
CA GLU A 88 -14.27 -14.54 10.58
C GLU A 88 -13.42 -13.27 10.62
N VAL A 89 -13.57 -12.42 9.59
CA VAL A 89 -12.85 -11.15 9.50
C VAL A 89 -13.71 -10.02 10.06
N TYR A 90 -13.22 -9.37 11.11
CA TYR A 90 -13.86 -8.24 11.78
C TYR A 90 -13.04 -6.96 11.63
N PHE A 91 -13.73 -5.83 11.70
CA PHE A 91 -13.13 -4.48 11.65
C PHE A 91 -13.34 -3.76 12.96
N GLU A 92 -12.90 -4.36 14.07
CA GLU A 92 -13.03 -3.82 15.41
C GLU A 92 -11.72 -3.97 16.17
N ASP A 93 -11.42 -3.00 17.03
CA ASP A 93 -10.23 -2.99 17.90
C ASP A 93 -10.43 -3.87 19.15
N ASP A 94 -11.64 -4.39 19.36
CA ASP A 94 -12.00 -5.18 20.54
C ASP A 94 -11.45 -6.60 20.44
N ILE A 95 -10.52 -6.91 21.34
CA ILE A 95 -9.90 -8.24 21.44
C ILE A 95 -10.90 -9.18 22.14
N PRO A 96 -11.35 -10.27 21.48
CA PRO A 96 -12.22 -11.26 22.10
C PRO A 96 -11.56 -11.91 23.33
N LYS A 97 -12.36 -12.16 24.36
CA LYS A 97 -11.90 -12.81 25.61
C LYS A 97 -11.65 -14.31 25.46
N GLU A 98 -12.19 -14.93 24.41
CA GLU A 98 -12.11 -16.38 24.18
C GLU A 98 -11.76 -16.68 22.72
N GLY A 99 -11.05 -17.79 22.52
CA GLY A 99 -10.65 -18.28 21.20
C GLY A 99 -9.32 -17.72 20.70
N ILE A 100 -9.04 -17.99 19.42
CA ILE A 100 -7.85 -17.50 18.72
C ILE A 100 -8.24 -16.23 17.97
N PHE A 101 -7.56 -15.13 18.28
CA PHE A 101 -7.75 -13.85 17.62
C PHE A 101 -6.44 -13.34 17.03
N ILE A 102 -6.45 -12.97 15.75
CA ILE A 102 -5.31 -12.37 15.07
C ILE A 102 -5.63 -10.91 14.79
N HIS A 103 -4.89 -10.01 15.42
CA HIS A 103 -5.04 -8.57 15.22
C HIS A 103 -3.97 -8.05 14.27
N VAL A 104 -4.40 -7.42 13.18
CA VAL A 104 -3.54 -6.81 12.16
C VAL A 104 -3.58 -5.29 12.30
N GLU A 105 -2.42 -4.69 12.57
CA GLU A 105 -2.26 -3.24 12.65
C GLU A 105 -1.17 -2.78 11.68
N THR A 106 -1.39 -1.63 11.04
CA THR A 106 -0.42 -1.02 10.16
C THR A 106 -0.03 0.37 10.67
N LYS A 107 1.26 0.67 10.60
CA LYS A 107 1.78 2.01 10.91
C LYS A 107 2.49 2.55 9.68
N TYR A 108 2.00 3.68 9.20
CA TYR A 108 2.64 4.38 8.10
C TYR A 108 4.02 4.89 8.53
N LYS A 109 5.02 4.66 7.67
CA LYS A 109 6.36 5.20 7.79
C LYS A 109 6.51 6.28 6.74
N ALA A 110 6.54 7.54 7.18
CA ALA A 110 6.73 8.67 6.28
C ALA A 110 8.14 8.69 5.66
N PRO A 111 8.31 9.32 4.49
CA PRO A 111 9.61 9.67 3.94
C PRO A 111 10.47 10.45 4.94
N ASP A 112 11.79 10.40 4.75
CA ASP A 112 12.71 11.23 5.53
C ASP A 112 12.45 12.72 5.31
N LEU A 113 12.76 13.54 6.32
CA LEU A 113 12.52 14.98 6.26
C LEU A 113 13.12 15.64 5.00
N PRO A 114 14.36 15.32 4.56
CA PRO A 114 14.89 15.85 3.30
C PRO A 114 14.02 15.46 2.10
N ALA A 115 13.57 14.20 2.01
CA ALA A 115 12.72 13.74 0.92
C ALA A 115 11.36 14.45 0.90
N ILE A 116 10.79 14.76 2.06
CA ILE A 116 9.56 15.57 2.17
C ILE A 116 9.81 16.98 1.64
N VAL A 117 10.87 17.66 2.11
CA VAL A 117 11.20 19.03 1.69
C VAL A 117 11.46 19.09 0.18
N PHE A 118 12.30 18.20 -0.34
CA PHE A 118 12.55 18.12 -1.79
C PHE A 118 11.31 17.70 -2.57
N GLY A 119 10.42 16.89 -1.99
CA GLY A 119 9.12 16.56 -2.57
C GLY A 119 8.27 17.81 -2.79
N TYR A 120 8.17 18.68 -1.79
CA TYR A 120 7.45 19.96 -1.94
C TYR A 120 8.10 20.85 -3.01
N VAL A 121 9.43 21.00 -3.01
CA VAL A 121 10.15 21.80 -4.00
C VAL A 121 9.95 21.23 -5.42
N SER A 122 10.01 19.92 -5.57
CA SER A 122 9.75 19.22 -6.83
C SER A 122 8.34 19.50 -7.32
N VAL A 123 7.32 19.33 -6.48
CA VAL A 123 5.93 19.63 -6.82
C VAL A 123 5.73 21.10 -7.20
N SER A 124 6.28 22.04 -6.43
CA SER A 124 6.20 23.48 -6.72
C SER A 124 6.89 23.88 -8.03
N THR A 125 7.84 23.07 -8.50
CA THR A 125 8.54 23.26 -9.78
C THR A 125 8.02 22.33 -10.88
N ALA A 126 6.79 21.83 -10.76
CA ALA A 126 6.17 20.94 -11.75
C ALA A 126 7.01 19.68 -12.05
N THR A 127 7.70 19.15 -11.04
CA THR A 127 8.62 18.00 -11.12
C THR A 127 9.83 18.22 -12.04
N ILE A 128 10.17 19.48 -12.39
CA ILE A 128 11.42 19.80 -13.08
C ILE A 128 12.61 19.39 -12.22
N LEU A 129 12.55 19.72 -10.93
CA LEU A 129 13.48 19.20 -9.94
C LEU A 129 13.03 17.81 -9.49
N PRO A 130 13.93 16.81 -9.46
CA PRO A 130 13.59 15.46 -9.00
C PRO A 130 13.38 15.42 -7.49
N ALA A 131 12.54 14.50 -7.04
CA ALA A 131 12.44 14.10 -5.64
C ALA A 131 12.30 12.59 -5.53
N TRP A 132 12.92 11.98 -4.53
CA TRP A 132 12.76 10.57 -4.26
C TRP A 132 12.87 10.26 -2.77
N SER A 133 12.32 9.12 -2.37
CA SER A 133 12.40 8.58 -1.02
C SER A 133 12.67 7.09 -1.07
N ASN A 134 13.42 6.62 -0.08
CA ASN A 134 13.75 5.22 0.13
C ASN A 134 13.15 4.65 1.43
N ASN A 135 12.49 5.50 2.23
CA ASN A 135 12.06 5.20 3.60
C ASN A 135 10.53 5.17 3.76
N ASP A 136 9.81 5.59 2.72
CA ASP A 136 8.35 5.57 2.72
C ASP A 136 7.82 4.12 2.78
N GLY A 137 6.65 3.90 3.36
CA GLY A 137 6.03 2.57 3.40
C GLY A 137 5.31 2.29 4.72
N PHE A 138 5.39 1.04 5.20
CA PHE A 138 4.59 0.56 6.32
C PHE A 138 5.36 -0.39 7.23
N ASP A 139 5.05 -0.31 8.52
CA ASP A 139 5.28 -1.40 9.46
C ASP A 139 3.95 -2.14 9.67
N ILE A 140 3.96 -3.45 9.45
CA ILE A 140 2.79 -4.31 9.59
C ILE A 140 3.00 -5.19 10.82
N TYR A 141 2.04 -5.14 11.74
CA TYR A 141 2.06 -5.87 12.99
C TYR A 141 0.94 -6.91 12.99
N TYR A 142 1.30 -8.17 13.17
CA TYR A 142 0.35 -9.26 13.41
C TYR A 142 0.49 -9.70 14.85
N ARG A 143 -0.59 -9.62 15.62
CA ARG A 143 -0.61 -10.01 17.04
C ARG A 143 -1.57 -11.17 17.22
N ILE A 144 -1.07 -12.26 17.77
CA ILE A 144 -1.87 -13.44 18.09
C ILE A 144 -2.29 -13.33 19.55
N TYR A 145 -3.58 -13.39 19.79
CA TYR A 145 -4.19 -13.48 21.10
C TYR A 145 -4.85 -14.84 21.28
N ILE A 146 -4.63 -15.47 22.43
CA ILE A 146 -5.27 -16.72 22.84
C ILE A 146 -6.05 -16.43 24.12
N ASN A 147 -7.37 -16.55 24.05
CA ASN A 147 -8.28 -16.26 25.17
C ASN A 147 -8.00 -14.87 25.78
N GLY A 148 -7.91 -13.85 24.93
CA GLY A 148 -7.66 -12.46 25.33
C GLY A 148 -6.20 -12.13 25.70
N ASN A 149 -5.32 -13.12 25.86
CA ASN A 149 -3.92 -12.90 26.22
C ASN A 149 -3.03 -12.82 24.98
N LEU A 150 -2.14 -11.83 24.93
CA LEU A 150 -1.17 -11.68 23.85
C LEU A 150 -0.12 -12.81 23.91
N GLU A 151 -0.10 -13.67 22.91
CA GLU A 151 0.86 -14.77 22.80
C GLU A 151 2.11 -14.34 22.03
N LYS A 152 1.93 -13.71 20.86
CA LYS A 152 3.04 -13.32 20.00
C LYS A 152 2.73 -12.10 19.15
N THR A 153 3.75 -11.29 18.90
CA THR A 153 3.72 -10.22 17.90
C THR A 153 4.76 -10.50 16.82
N PHE A 154 4.33 -10.43 15.57
CA PHE A 154 5.18 -10.44 14.39
C PHE A 154 5.19 -9.04 13.78
N ARG A 155 6.37 -8.59 13.35
CA ARG A 155 6.57 -7.28 12.74
C ARG A 155 7.25 -7.46 11.39
N TYR A 156 6.66 -6.88 10.36
CA TYR A 156 7.19 -6.85 9.01
C TYR A 156 7.38 -5.39 8.58
N GLU A 157 8.61 -5.05 8.19
CA GLU A 157 8.93 -3.73 7.66
C GLU A 157 8.90 -3.77 6.14
N LYS A 158 7.98 -3.01 5.53
CA LYS A 158 7.87 -2.88 4.08
C LYS A 158 8.15 -1.43 3.69
N ARG A 159 9.31 -1.22 3.08
CA ARG A 159 9.73 0.10 2.57
C ARG A 159 9.59 0.12 1.06
N ARG A 160 9.23 1.28 0.51
CA ARG A 160 9.18 1.54 -0.92
C ARG A 160 10.21 2.57 -1.33
N PHE A 161 10.77 2.36 -2.51
CA PHE A 161 11.32 3.45 -3.29
C PHE A 161 10.16 4.16 -3.99
N ALA A 162 10.18 5.48 -3.97
CA ALA A 162 9.29 6.31 -4.78
C ALA A 162 10.09 7.50 -5.30
N ALA A 163 10.00 7.78 -6.59
CA ALA A 163 10.65 8.90 -7.23
C ALA A 163 9.67 9.62 -8.15
N SER A 164 9.73 10.95 -8.13
CA SER A 164 8.99 11.81 -9.04
C SER A 164 9.93 12.76 -9.76
N TRP A 165 9.81 12.77 -11.08
CA TRP A 165 10.60 13.63 -11.96
C TRP A 165 9.96 13.67 -13.34
N ILE A 166 9.97 14.83 -14.01
CA ILE A 166 9.38 14.98 -15.34
C ILE A 166 10.00 14.02 -16.38
N PHE A 167 11.29 13.70 -16.24
CA PHE A 167 11.96 12.75 -17.13
C PHE A 167 11.65 11.28 -16.84
N LEU A 168 10.95 10.97 -15.74
CA LEU A 168 10.46 9.63 -15.45
C LEU A 168 9.12 9.31 -16.13
N LEU A 169 8.42 10.30 -16.69
CA LEU A 169 7.16 10.11 -17.42
C LEU A 169 7.19 9.00 -18.48
N PRO A 170 8.20 8.91 -19.38
CA PRO A 170 8.26 7.82 -20.35
C PRO A 170 8.54 6.44 -19.73
N PHE A 171 8.86 6.36 -18.43
CA PHE A 171 9.18 5.13 -17.70
C PHE A 171 8.11 4.73 -16.68
N VAL A 172 6.98 5.46 -16.59
CA VAL A 172 5.91 5.17 -15.61
C VAL A 172 5.32 3.78 -15.79
N TRP A 173 5.31 3.26 -17.01
CA TRP A 173 4.86 1.90 -17.32
C TRP A 173 5.66 0.82 -16.59
N VAL A 174 6.90 1.11 -16.14
CA VAL A 174 7.71 0.17 -15.35
C VAL A 174 6.98 -0.22 -14.07
N ASN A 175 6.14 0.65 -13.50
CA ASN A 175 5.33 0.35 -12.31
C ASN A 175 4.39 -0.86 -12.52
N LEU A 176 3.96 -1.15 -13.76
CA LEU A 176 3.13 -2.30 -14.08
C LEU A 176 3.85 -3.64 -13.86
N PHE A 177 5.19 -3.60 -13.84
CA PHE A 177 6.06 -4.77 -13.72
C PHE A 177 6.86 -4.77 -12.40
N THR A 178 6.57 -3.84 -11.50
CA THR A 178 7.23 -3.78 -10.19
C THR A 178 6.27 -4.12 -9.07
N THR A 179 6.82 -4.60 -7.97
CA THR A 179 6.04 -4.97 -6.78
C THR A 179 5.35 -3.76 -6.16
N GLY A 180 4.03 -3.86 -6.06
CA GLY A 180 3.16 -2.83 -5.54
C GLY A 180 2.85 -2.98 -4.04
N GLU A 181 1.94 -2.14 -3.57
CA GLU A 181 1.42 -2.22 -2.20
C GLU A 181 0.72 -3.56 -1.93
N TYR A 182 -0.07 -4.04 -2.90
CA TYR A 182 -0.74 -5.33 -2.80
C TYR A 182 0.26 -6.45 -2.49
N ASP A 183 1.34 -6.54 -3.28
CA ASP A 183 2.36 -7.58 -3.09
C ASP A 183 3.04 -7.46 -1.72
N ALA A 184 3.30 -6.23 -1.25
CA ALA A 184 3.93 -5.99 0.05
C ALA A 184 3.08 -6.55 1.20
N PHE A 185 1.77 -6.29 1.18
CA PHE A 185 0.83 -6.74 2.19
C PHE A 185 0.53 -8.23 2.10
N TYR A 186 0.33 -8.73 0.87
CA TYR A 186 0.07 -10.15 0.62
C TYR A 186 1.24 -11.00 1.13
N THR A 187 2.46 -10.66 0.71
CA THR A 187 3.69 -11.38 1.12
C THR A 187 3.89 -11.35 2.63
N SER A 188 3.71 -10.19 3.27
CA SER A 188 3.85 -10.09 4.73
C SER A 188 2.84 -10.95 5.47
N THR A 189 1.59 -11.00 4.97
CA THR A 189 0.53 -11.81 5.57
C THR A 189 0.84 -13.29 5.40
N TYR A 190 1.29 -13.69 4.21
CA TYR A 190 1.63 -15.08 3.95
C TYR A 190 2.85 -15.54 4.78
N ASP A 191 3.89 -14.72 4.88
CA ASP A 191 5.05 -14.96 5.75
C ASP A 191 4.65 -15.09 7.23
N PHE A 192 3.71 -14.25 7.66
CA PHE A 192 3.10 -14.33 8.99
C PHE A 192 2.41 -15.68 9.19
N LEU A 193 1.54 -16.10 8.27
CA LEU A 193 0.79 -17.34 8.39
C LEU A 193 1.71 -18.55 8.50
N LYS A 194 2.75 -18.60 7.66
CA LYS A 194 3.78 -19.65 7.71
C LYS A 194 4.54 -19.67 9.03
N SER A 195 4.88 -18.49 9.56
CA SER A 195 5.61 -18.35 10.83
C SER A 195 4.74 -18.62 12.06
N ALA A 196 3.45 -18.28 11.97
CA ALA A 196 2.47 -18.41 13.03
C ALA A 196 1.90 -19.83 13.15
N GLN A 197 1.84 -20.57 12.04
CA GLN A 197 1.31 -21.93 11.98
C GLN A 197 1.78 -22.85 13.13
N PRO A 198 3.09 -23.02 13.41
CA PRO A 198 3.54 -23.90 14.49
C PRO A 198 3.11 -23.43 15.89
N ILE A 199 2.81 -22.14 16.06
CA ILE A 199 2.27 -21.60 17.33
C ILE A 199 0.79 -21.95 17.41
N LEU A 200 0.04 -21.66 16.34
CA LEU A 200 -1.41 -21.88 16.29
C LEU A 200 -1.78 -23.36 16.45
N LEU A 201 -0.99 -24.27 15.87
CA LEU A 201 -1.18 -25.73 16.01
C LEU A 201 -1.04 -26.23 17.47
N LYS A 202 -0.35 -25.51 18.37
CA LYS A 202 -0.25 -25.91 19.79
C LYS A 202 -1.55 -25.72 20.57
N TYR A 203 -2.44 -24.88 20.05
CA TYR A 203 -3.70 -24.53 20.69
C TYR A 203 -4.91 -25.15 19.98
N LEU A 204 -4.67 -26.06 19.04
CA LEU A 204 -5.68 -26.92 18.42
C LEU A 204 -5.86 -28.18 19.25
#